data_AF-A0A6P1D3W2-F1
#
_entry.id   AF-A0A6P1D3W2-F1
#
_cell.length_a   1.000
_cell.length_b   1.000
_cell.length_c   1.000
_cell.angle_alpha   90.00
_cell.angle_beta   90.00
_cell.angle_gamma   90.00
#
_symmetry.space_group_name_H-M   'P 1'
#
loop_
_entity.id
_entity.type
_entity.pdbx_description
1 polymer ?
#
loop_
_entity_poly.entity_id
_entity_poly.type
_entity_poly.pdbx_seq_one_letter_code
_entity_poly.pdbx_strand_id
1 'polypeptide(L)'
;MPDRGDRAPVASALADRKGILHPDEQARHRTLVRLPVGPDLAEVIDWYWSVRWDLRGQPPYSAQVLPFPCVNVTFERSESKTGGFVNGVCTTKFVRELSGVGETFGIRFRAGGFGAFTGLDVGEFRDRAVALAEVLPEADRLTQAVLAESSDAGRRAVVESFFGHGVSAPDPNYALVLRIVDAMAADEELTRVDQVTERFAVSTRTLQRLFRRYIGAGPKWVLRRYRLQDAADLLAHGRIEDLAALSAELGYYDQAHFTREFTAEIGMAPLEYAKQSIRSRNEVTAKLLPGAERIPEQFR
;
A
#
# COMPACT_ATOMS: atom_id res chain seq x y z
N MET A 1 23.04 14.02 -33.98
CA MET A 1 22.60 13.04 -32.95
C MET A 1 21.95 13.82 -31.82
N PRO A 2 20.64 14.08 -31.83
CA PRO A 2 20.00 14.77 -30.72
C PRO A 2 19.67 13.78 -29.60
N ASP A 3 20.26 14.07 -28.45
CA ASP A 3 19.69 14.06 -27.10
C ASP A 3 18.48 13.13 -26.83
N ARG A 4 18.74 12.02 -26.14
CA ARG A 4 17.70 11.19 -25.51
C ARG A 4 17.35 11.83 -24.16
N GLY A 5 16.53 12.86 -24.22
CA GLY A 5 15.85 13.44 -23.08
C GLY A 5 15.08 12.36 -22.30
N ASP A 6 15.51 12.20 -21.05
CA ASP A 6 14.70 12.01 -19.84
C ASP A 6 13.21 11.73 -20.10
N ARG A 7 12.86 10.44 -20.14
CA ARG A 7 11.46 9.97 -20.08
C ARG A 7 11.22 9.25 -18.76
N ALA A 8 11.05 10.03 -17.71
CA ALA A 8 10.20 9.63 -16.59
C ALA A 8 9.26 10.78 -16.21
N PRO A 9 8.00 10.78 -16.68
CA PRO A 9 7.00 11.57 -15.93
C PRO A 9 5.54 11.05 -15.89
N VAL A 10 5.24 9.76 -16.14
CA VAL A 10 3.82 9.28 -16.07
C VAL A 10 3.63 7.99 -15.25
N ALA A 11 4.53 7.01 -15.36
CA ALA A 11 4.42 5.75 -14.61
C ALA A 11 4.51 5.93 -13.08
N SER A 12 5.22 6.95 -12.61
CA SER A 12 5.43 7.25 -11.18
C SER A 12 4.18 7.76 -10.46
N ALA A 13 3.22 8.38 -11.16
CA ALA A 13 2.00 8.92 -10.55
C ALA A 13 0.89 7.86 -10.43
N LEU A 14 0.88 6.85 -11.29
CA LEU A 14 -0.09 5.74 -11.29
C LEU A 14 0.28 4.66 -10.25
N ALA A 15 1.57 4.40 -10.04
CA ALA A 15 2.05 3.63 -8.89
C ALA A 15 1.73 4.32 -7.54
N ASP A 16 1.37 5.61 -7.57
CA ASP A 16 1.23 6.43 -6.36
C ASP A 16 -0.08 6.21 -5.59
N ARG A 17 -1.04 5.49 -6.18
CA ARG A 17 -2.38 5.28 -5.60
C ARG A 17 -2.78 3.82 -5.43
N LYS A 18 -2.00 2.88 -5.98
CA LYS A 18 -2.24 1.44 -5.86
C LYS A 18 -2.38 1.04 -4.38
N GLY A 19 -3.43 0.28 -4.07
CA GLY A 19 -3.79 -0.11 -2.71
C GLY A 19 -4.68 0.90 -1.94
N ILE A 20 -4.86 2.14 -2.41
CA ILE A 20 -5.84 3.07 -1.83
C ILE A 20 -7.18 2.86 -2.53
N LEU A 21 -8.24 2.56 -1.77
CA LEU A 21 -9.58 2.39 -2.36
C LEU A 21 -10.28 3.74 -2.44
N HIS A 22 -10.88 4.07 -3.59
CA HIS A 22 -11.50 5.38 -3.83
C HIS A 22 -10.55 6.57 -3.56
N PRO A 23 -9.38 6.62 -4.22
CA PRO A 23 -8.32 7.58 -3.90
C PRO A 23 -8.78 9.04 -4.00
N ASP A 24 -9.61 9.37 -5.00
CA ASP A 24 -10.09 10.73 -5.20
C ASP A 24 -11.12 11.16 -4.15
N GLU A 25 -11.93 10.23 -3.62
CA GLU A 25 -12.82 10.53 -2.50
C GLU A 25 -12.02 10.75 -1.22
N GLN A 26 -11.04 9.89 -0.93
CA GLN A 26 -10.20 10.06 0.25
C GLN A 26 -9.41 11.38 0.25
N ALA A 27 -8.98 11.85 -0.92
CA ALA A 27 -8.25 13.10 -1.06
C ALA A 27 -9.06 14.34 -0.63
N ARG A 28 -10.39 14.22 -0.48
CA ARG A 28 -11.26 15.30 0.04
C ARG A 28 -11.22 15.43 1.55
N HIS A 29 -10.92 14.33 2.25
CA HIS A 29 -11.02 14.22 3.70
C HIS A 29 -9.64 14.22 4.38
N ARG A 30 -8.57 13.95 3.62
CA ARG A 30 -7.20 13.88 4.15
C ARG A 30 -6.14 14.24 3.12
N THR A 31 -4.97 14.62 3.61
CA THR A 31 -3.75 14.71 2.80
C THR A 31 -3.08 13.34 2.62
N LEU A 32 -2.21 13.24 1.61
CA LEU A 32 -1.23 12.17 1.46
C LEU A 32 0.06 12.77 0.93
N VAL A 33 1.14 12.62 1.67
CA VAL A 33 2.50 12.93 1.21
C VAL A 33 3.30 11.66 1.26
N ARG A 34 4.10 11.37 0.22
CA ARG A 34 5.10 10.30 0.26
C ARG A 34 6.49 10.89 0.23
N LEU A 35 7.40 10.28 0.96
CA LEU A 35 8.80 10.70 1.01
C LEU A 35 9.70 9.54 0.61
N PRO A 36 10.76 9.81 -0.18
CA PRO A 36 11.72 8.78 -0.54
C PRO A 36 12.52 8.35 0.68
N VAL A 37 13.17 7.21 0.53
CA VAL A 37 14.02 6.59 1.54
C VAL A 37 15.48 6.91 1.29
N GLY A 38 16.26 7.16 2.35
CA GLY A 38 17.71 7.27 2.25
C GLY A 38 18.36 5.94 1.82
N PRO A 39 19.56 5.98 1.20
CA PRO A 39 20.20 4.80 0.62
C PRO A 39 20.46 3.68 1.63
N ASP A 40 20.81 4.04 2.88
CA ASP A 40 21.19 3.10 3.93
C ASP A 40 20.02 2.18 4.37
N LEU A 41 18.79 2.63 4.19
CA LEU A 41 17.59 1.86 4.55
C LEU A 41 16.79 1.40 3.33
N ALA A 42 17.29 1.70 2.13
CA ALA A 42 16.60 1.35 0.91
C ALA A 42 16.35 -0.14 0.85
N GLU A 43 17.28 -0.99 1.28
CA GLU A 43 17.09 -2.45 1.23
C GLU A 43 15.83 -2.94 1.97
N VAL A 44 15.48 -2.33 3.11
CA VAL A 44 14.42 -2.81 4.01
C VAL A 44 13.17 -1.93 4.06
N ILE A 45 13.28 -0.64 3.73
CA ILE A 45 12.18 0.32 3.70
C ILE A 45 11.91 0.73 2.25
N ASP A 46 10.63 0.74 1.87
CA ASP A 46 10.22 1.13 0.53
C ASP A 46 10.04 2.64 0.41
N TRP A 47 9.22 3.21 1.31
CA TRP A 47 9.00 4.66 1.40
C TRP A 47 8.37 5.05 2.74
N TYR A 48 8.35 6.36 3.00
CA TYR A 48 7.56 6.96 4.08
C TYR A 48 6.30 7.60 3.53
N TRP A 49 5.29 7.74 4.39
CA TRP A 49 4.07 8.45 4.06
C TRP A 49 3.56 9.27 5.24
N SER A 50 2.85 10.35 4.95
CA SER A 50 2.23 11.22 5.94
C SER A 50 0.80 11.51 5.54
N VAL A 51 -0.11 11.38 6.50
CA VAL A 51 -1.54 11.65 6.34
C VAL A 51 -1.95 12.60 7.45
N ARG A 52 -2.65 13.67 7.09
CA ARG A 52 -3.27 14.61 8.04
C ARG A 52 -4.73 14.83 7.66
N TRP A 53 -5.59 15.02 8.65
CA TRP A 53 -7.00 15.34 8.43
C TRP A 53 -7.48 16.38 9.45
N ASP A 54 -8.47 17.16 9.03
CA ASP A 54 -9.22 18.09 9.87
C ASP A 54 -10.70 18.01 9.47
N LEU A 55 -11.45 17.25 10.26
CA LEU A 55 -12.88 16.99 10.09
C LEU A 55 -13.69 17.62 11.23
N ARG A 56 -13.16 18.68 11.86
CA ARG A 56 -13.92 19.41 12.89
C ARG A 56 -15.22 19.97 12.30
N GLY A 57 -16.33 19.70 12.98
CA GLY A 57 -17.67 20.09 12.50
C GLY A 57 -18.17 19.29 11.29
N GLN A 58 -17.47 18.24 10.88
CA GLN A 58 -17.87 17.32 9.80
C GLN A 58 -18.16 15.93 10.38
N PRO A 59 -18.99 15.11 9.72
CA PRO A 59 -19.17 13.72 10.12
C PRO A 59 -17.85 12.93 9.98
N PRO A 60 -17.63 11.87 10.77
CA PRO A 60 -16.49 10.98 10.60
C PRO A 60 -16.42 10.38 9.19
N TYR A 61 -15.20 10.14 8.71
CA TYR A 61 -14.93 9.55 7.39
C TYR A 61 -14.22 8.20 7.51
N SER A 62 -14.71 7.18 6.79
CA SER A 62 -14.09 5.85 6.76
C SER A 62 -13.10 5.73 5.59
N ALA A 63 -11.81 5.93 5.85
CA ALA A 63 -10.74 5.68 4.89
C ALA A 63 -10.52 4.17 4.72
N GLN A 64 -10.36 3.73 3.46
CA GLN A 64 -10.27 2.31 3.14
C GLN A 64 -9.03 2.01 2.30
N VAL A 65 -8.27 1.00 2.69
CA VAL A 65 -7.04 0.61 2.00
C VAL A 65 -7.08 -0.88 1.76
N LEU A 66 -6.64 -1.32 0.58
CA LEU A 66 -6.29 -2.70 0.30
C LEU A 66 -4.78 -2.85 0.53
N PRO A 67 -4.37 -3.27 1.75
CA PRO A 67 -2.98 -3.20 2.17
C PRO A 67 -2.09 -4.12 1.34
N PHE A 68 -0.87 -3.64 1.08
CA PHE A 68 0.21 -4.42 0.53
C PHE A 68 0.62 -5.55 1.48
N PRO A 69 1.24 -6.63 0.95
CA PRO A 69 1.74 -7.76 1.73
C PRO A 69 3.02 -7.38 2.50
N CYS A 70 2.96 -6.37 3.35
CA CYS A 70 4.10 -5.84 4.09
C CYS A 70 3.68 -5.32 5.46
N VAL A 71 4.68 -5.13 6.33
CA VAL A 71 4.51 -4.48 7.63
C VAL A 71 4.58 -2.97 7.44
N ASN A 72 3.73 -2.23 8.16
CA ASN A 72 3.83 -0.78 8.29
C ASN A 72 4.09 -0.41 9.75
N VAL A 73 5.08 0.45 9.99
CA VAL A 73 5.24 1.09 11.30
C VAL A 73 4.64 2.48 11.22
N THR A 74 3.74 2.82 12.13
CA THR A 74 3.01 4.10 12.10
C THR A 74 3.10 4.83 13.42
N PHE A 75 3.34 6.13 13.36
CA PHE A 75 3.27 7.07 14.46
C PHE A 75 2.02 7.90 14.29
N GLU A 76 1.10 7.77 15.22
CA GLU A 76 -0.23 8.36 15.13
C GLU A 76 -0.43 9.38 16.25
N ARG A 77 -1.13 10.47 15.92
CA ARG A 77 -1.68 11.41 16.89
C ARG A 77 -3.08 11.81 16.44
N SER A 78 -4.08 11.36 17.18
CA SER A 78 -5.47 11.74 17.03
C SER A 78 -6.15 11.76 18.40
N GLU A 79 -7.39 12.25 18.46
CA GLU A 79 -8.19 12.25 19.68
C GLU A 79 -8.40 10.84 20.26
N SER A 80 -8.48 9.82 19.41
CA SER A 80 -8.75 8.43 19.82
C SER A 80 -7.51 7.58 20.02
N LYS A 81 -6.36 7.98 19.43
CA LYS A 81 -5.18 7.13 19.36
C LYS A 81 -3.91 7.96 19.19
N THR A 82 -2.96 7.76 20.09
CA THR A 82 -1.63 8.38 20.03
C THR A 82 -0.55 7.35 20.37
N GLY A 83 0.52 7.28 19.57
CA GLY A 83 1.65 6.38 19.81
C GLY A 83 2.27 5.81 18.54
N GLY A 84 3.24 4.93 18.71
CA GLY A 84 3.88 4.15 17.64
C GLY A 84 3.28 2.75 17.58
N PHE A 85 3.05 2.22 16.38
CA PHE A 85 2.41 0.92 16.17
C PHE A 85 3.10 0.13 15.07
N VAL A 86 3.25 -1.18 15.28
CA VAL A 86 3.56 -2.16 14.22
C VAL A 86 2.25 -2.70 13.70
N ASN A 87 1.96 -2.47 12.42
CA ASN A 87 0.81 -3.01 11.72
C ASN A 87 1.31 -4.15 10.85
N GLY A 88 0.98 -5.38 11.25
CA GLY A 88 1.33 -6.56 10.45
C GLY A 88 0.52 -6.64 9.17
N VAL A 89 0.73 -7.72 8.41
CA VAL A 89 -0.04 -7.93 7.18
C VAL A 89 -1.53 -8.08 7.52
N CYS A 90 -2.35 -7.22 6.92
CA CYS A 90 -3.80 -7.25 7.03
C CYS A 90 -4.35 -8.09 5.88
N THR A 91 -4.94 -9.24 6.20
CA THR A 91 -5.45 -10.19 5.22
C THR A 91 -6.81 -9.84 4.65
N THR A 92 -7.45 -8.82 5.22
CA THR A 92 -8.69 -8.20 4.74
C THR A 92 -8.45 -6.74 4.35
N LYS A 93 -9.49 -6.05 3.87
CA LYS A 93 -9.48 -4.60 3.68
C LYS A 93 -9.29 -3.91 5.02
N PHE A 94 -8.36 -2.96 5.07
CA PHE A 94 -8.15 -2.10 6.22
C PHE A 94 -9.11 -0.91 6.16
N VAL A 95 -9.83 -0.66 7.26
CA VAL A 95 -10.75 0.46 7.40
C VAL A 95 -10.32 1.28 8.61
N ARG A 96 -10.13 2.58 8.41
CA ARG A 96 -9.80 3.54 9.47
C ARG A 96 -10.85 4.65 9.47
N GLU A 97 -11.55 4.78 10.60
CA GLU A 97 -12.40 5.94 10.84
C GLU A 97 -11.54 7.14 11.23
N LEU A 98 -11.74 8.25 10.52
CA LEU A 98 -11.11 9.54 10.76
C LEU A 98 -12.16 10.49 11.31
N SER A 99 -11.86 11.13 12.43
CA SER A 99 -12.72 12.12 13.07
C SER A 99 -11.85 13.21 13.72
N GLY A 100 -12.46 14.37 13.99
CA GLY A 100 -11.78 15.50 14.62
C GLY A 100 -10.53 15.92 13.84
N VAL A 101 -9.43 16.10 14.55
CA VAL A 101 -8.12 16.38 13.95
C VAL A 101 -7.18 15.23 14.23
N GLY A 102 -6.35 14.88 13.25
CA GLY A 102 -5.27 13.95 13.51
C GLY A 102 -4.27 13.83 12.38
N GLU A 103 -3.21 13.09 12.68
CA GLU A 103 -2.14 12.78 11.75
C GLU A 103 -1.57 11.38 11.95
N THR A 104 -0.96 10.87 10.89
CA THR A 104 -0.20 9.64 10.90
C THR A 104 1.02 9.79 10.02
N PHE A 105 2.19 9.53 10.58
CA PHE A 105 3.42 9.34 9.84
C PHE A 105 3.74 7.85 9.79
N GLY A 106 3.93 7.28 8.62
CA GLY A 106 4.09 5.87 8.42
C GLY A 106 5.36 5.52 7.64
N ILE A 107 5.89 4.35 7.97
CA ILE A 107 7.00 3.68 7.31
C ILE A 107 6.42 2.44 6.65
N ARG A 108 6.57 2.33 5.34
CA ARG A 108 6.26 1.09 4.63
C ARG A 108 7.55 0.29 4.47
N PHE A 109 7.62 -0.87 5.14
CA PHE A 109 8.72 -1.80 4.90
C PHE A 109 8.53 -2.50 3.56
N ARG A 110 9.64 -2.87 2.92
CA ARG A 110 9.59 -3.84 1.82
C ARG A 110 9.07 -5.17 2.34
N ALA A 111 8.54 -5.98 1.43
CA ALA A 111 8.01 -7.30 1.77
C ALA A 111 9.11 -8.15 2.43
N GLY A 112 8.96 -8.47 3.72
CA GLY A 112 9.98 -9.15 4.51
C GLY A 112 10.95 -8.27 5.28
N GLY A 113 11.02 -6.98 4.95
CA GLY A 113 12.04 -6.06 5.48
C GLY A 113 11.97 -5.88 6.99
N PHE A 114 10.77 -5.82 7.56
CA PHE A 114 10.61 -5.70 9.01
C PHE A 114 11.08 -6.96 9.76
N GLY A 115 10.80 -8.16 9.23
CA GLY A 115 11.27 -9.42 9.80
C GLY A 115 12.78 -9.59 9.66
N ALA A 116 13.35 -9.16 8.54
CA ALA A 116 14.80 -9.14 8.33
C ALA A 116 15.50 -8.16 9.29
N PHE A 117 14.91 -6.98 9.49
CA PHE A 117 15.43 -5.96 10.40
C PHE A 117 15.37 -6.40 11.87
N THR A 118 14.25 -6.96 12.32
CA THR A 118 14.02 -7.32 13.73
C THR A 118 14.47 -8.74 14.09
N GLY A 119 14.65 -9.62 13.11
CA GLY A 119 14.86 -11.06 13.31
C GLY A 119 13.61 -11.84 13.73
N LEU A 120 12.48 -11.16 13.96
CA LEU A 120 11.23 -11.74 14.45
C LEU A 120 10.47 -12.50 13.36
N ASP A 121 9.61 -13.43 13.78
CA ASP A 121 8.61 -14.03 12.92
C ASP A 121 7.42 -13.06 12.80
N VAL A 122 7.30 -12.37 11.66
CA VAL A 122 6.23 -11.38 11.48
C VAL A 122 4.85 -12.01 11.36
N GLY A 123 4.76 -13.33 11.22
CA GLY A 123 3.50 -14.07 11.26
C GLY A 123 2.72 -13.87 12.56
N GLU A 124 3.39 -13.49 13.65
CA GLU A 124 2.75 -13.16 14.93
C GLU A 124 1.95 -11.85 14.91
N PHE A 125 2.27 -10.95 13.96
CA PHE A 125 1.60 -9.66 13.78
C PHE A 125 0.49 -9.70 12.73
N ARG A 126 0.28 -10.85 12.08
CA ARG A 126 -0.77 -11.01 11.06
C ARG A 126 -2.13 -10.58 11.64
N ASP A 127 -2.84 -9.73 10.89
CA ASP A 127 -4.17 -9.19 11.23
C ASP A 127 -4.19 -8.42 12.56
N ARG A 128 -3.03 -7.94 13.04
CA ARG A 128 -2.88 -7.24 14.32
C ARG A 128 -2.13 -5.93 14.14
N ALA A 129 -2.50 -4.96 14.98
CA ALA A 129 -1.69 -3.79 15.28
C ALA A 129 -1.26 -3.88 16.75
N VAL A 130 0.04 -3.78 17.02
CA VAL A 130 0.61 -3.83 18.37
C VAL A 130 1.41 -2.56 18.64
N ALA A 131 1.57 -2.17 19.91
CA ALA A 131 2.40 -1.01 20.23
C ALA A 131 3.85 -1.26 19.79
N LEU A 132 4.48 -0.24 19.20
CA LEU A 132 5.83 -0.37 18.68
C LEU A 132 6.84 -0.72 19.79
N ALA A 133 6.62 -0.21 20.99
CA ALA A 133 7.45 -0.51 22.17
C ALA A 133 7.38 -1.97 22.64
N GLU A 134 6.28 -2.69 22.34
CA GLU A 134 6.19 -4.14 22.62
C GLU A 134 7.12 -4.96 21.71
N VAL A 135 7.47 -4.42 20.53
CA VAL A 135 8.32 -5.08 19.53
C VAL A 135 9.76 -4.58 19.60
N LEU A 136 9.93 -3.28 19.81
CA LEU A 136 11.20 -2.59 19.91
C LEU A 136 11.21 -1.77 21.20
N PRO A 137 11.75 -2.28 22.32
CA PRO A 137 11.67 -1.62 23.62
C PRO A 137 12.19 -0.17 23.65
N GLU A 138 13.15 0.17 22.79
CA GLU A 138 13.69 1.53 22.68
C GLU A 138 12.80 2.50 21.87
N ALA A 139 11.69 2.02 21.32
CA ALA A 139 10.87 2.78 20.38
C ALA A 139 9.91 3.78 21.02
N ASP A 140 9.80 3.83 22.36
CA ASP A 140 9.07 4.91 23.03
C ASP A 140 9.75 6.26 22.77
N ARG A 141 11.08 6.33 22.89
CA ARG A 141 11.86 7.55 22.58
C ARG A 141 11.73 7.92 21.12
N LEU A 142 11.79 6.93 20.22
CA LEU A 142 11.54 7.13 18.80
C LEU A 142 10.15 7.74 18.54
N THR A 143 9.13 7.15 19.15
CA THR A 143 7.73 7.60 18.99
C THR A 143 7.57 9.05 19.43
N GLN A 144 8.11 9.42 20.60
CA GLN A 144 8.04 10.79 21.09
C GLN A 144 8.80 11.75 20.18
N ALA A 145 10.00 11.38 19.71
CA ALA A 145 10.79 12.21 18.81
C ALA A 145 10.08 12.44 17.46
N VAL A 146 9.53 11.40 16.84
CA VAL A 146 8.78 11.53 15.59
C VAL A 146 7.53 12.40 15.76
N LEU A 147 6.79 12.22 16.85
CA LEU A 147 5.58 13.01 17.10
C LEU A 147 5.86 14.45 17.57
N ALA A 148 7.08 14.75 18.02
CA ALA A 148 7.52 16.11 18.35
C ALA A 148 7.96 16.90 17.10
N GLU A 149 8.39 16.20 16.05
CA GLU A 149 8.78 16.82 14.78
C GLU A 149 7.58 17.42 14.02
N SER A 150 7.74 18.67 13.60
CA SER A 150 6.71 19.44 12.90
C SER A 150 6.72 19.19 11.39
N SER A 151 7.85 18.77 10.82
CA SER A 151 8.02 18.52 9.39
C SER A 151 8.15 17.03 9.08
N ASP A 152 7.59 16.59 7.94
CA ASP A 152 7.73 15.19 7.51
C ASP A 152 9.19 14.81 7.19
N ALA A 153 10.01 15.78 6.77
CA ALA A 153 11.44 15.60 6.58
C ALA A 153 12.19 15.38 7.91
N GLY A 154 11.83 16.12 8.97
CA GLY A 154 12.36 15.91 10.32
C GLY A 154 11.97 14.54 10.88
N ARG A 155 10.69 14.16 10.74
CA ARG A 155 10.18 12.82 11.09
C ARG A 155 10.97 11.71 10.40
N ARG A 156 11.20 11.85 9.09
CA ARG A 156 12.02 10.93 8.30
C ARG A 156 13.44 10.85 8.86
N ALA A 157 14.10 11.98 9.14
CA ALA A 157 15.47 11.98 9.66
C ALA A 157 15.58 11.28 11.03
N VAL A 158 14.61 11.48 11.92
CA VAL A 158 14.54 10.78 13.21
C VAL A 158 14.42 9.27 13.01
N VAL A 159 13.53 8.83 12.11
CA VAL A 159 13.35 7.41 11.79
C VAL A 159 14.61 6.82 11.15
N GLU A 160 15.20 7.49 10.16
CA GLU A 160 16.41 7.01 9.50
C GLU A 160 17.58 6.89 10.46
N SER A 161 17.73 7.86 11.38
CA SER A 161 18.72 7.76 12.45
C SER A 161 18.47 6.53 13.31
N PHE A 162 17.24 6.27 13.78
CA PHE A 162 16.96 5.11 14.61
C PHE A 162 17.20 3.78 13.90
N PHE A 163 16.66 3.60 12.69
CA PHE A 163 16.77 2.33 11.96
C PHE A 163 18.16 2.13 11.33
N GLY A 164 18.90 3.20 11.02
CA GLY A 164 20.24 3.12 10.42
C GLY A 164 21.28 2.44 11.32
N HIS A 165 21.12 2.52 12.64
CA HIS A 165 22.02 1.85 13.60
C HIS A 165 21.72 0.35 13.76
N GLY A 166 20.61 -0.16 13.20
CA GLY A 166 20.12 -1.52 13.42
C GLY A 166 20.18 -2.44 12.21
N VAL A 167 20.79 -2.03 11.10
CA VAL A 167 20.87 -2.87 9.89
C VAL A 167 21.71 -4.12 10.21
N SER A 168 21.04 -5.26 10.25
CA SER A 168 21.65 -6.56 10.54
C SER A 168 22.50 -7.06 9.35
N ALA A 169 23.29 -8.11 9.59
CA ALA A 169 24.05 -8.78 8.54
C ALA A 169 23.13 -9.25 7.39
N PRO A 170 23.66 -9.38 6.15
CA PRO A 170 22.87 -9.82 5.01
C PRO A 170 22.11 -11.12 5.29
N ASP A 171 20.80 -11.12 5.02
CA ASP A 171 19.93 -12.28 5.15
C ASP A 171 19.57 -12.84 3.77
N PRO A 172 20.17 -13.98 3.35
CA PRO A 172 19.89 -14.58 2.04
C PRO A 172 18.44 -15.02 1.86
N ASN A 173 17.76 -15.40 2.94
CA ASN A 173 16.35 -15.79 2.89
C ASN A 173 15.46 -14.58 2.64
N TYR A 174 15.77 -13.44 3.29
CA TYR A 174 15.10 -12.19 3.01
C TYR A 174 15.31 -11.74 1.56
N ALA A 175 16.55 -11.74 1.08
CA ALA A 175 16.86 -11.38 -0.31
C ALA A 175 16.08 -12.25 -1.32
N LEU A 176 15.95 -13.55 -1.04
CA LEU A 176 15.14 -14.45 -1.85
C LEU A 176 13.65 -14.11 -1.79
N VAL A 177 13.09 -13.86 -0.60
CA VAL A 177 11.68 -13.45 -0.42
C VAL A 177 11.40 -12.16 -1.19
N LEU A 178 12.27 -11.16 -1.07
CA LEU A 178 12.11 -9.88 -1.74
C LEU A 178 12.05 -10.06 -3.26
N ARG A 179 13.01 -10.78 -3.85
CA ARG A 179 13.00 -11.06 -5.30
C ARG A 179 11.74 -11.81 -5.76
N ILE A 180 11.25 -12.76 -4.96
CA ILE A 180 10.03 -13.49 -5.29
C ILE A 180 8.83 -12.55 -5.28
N VAL A 181 8.70 -11.72 -4.24
CA VAL A 181 7.58 -10.79 -4.11
C VAL A 181 7.62 -9.71 -5.18
N ASP A 182 8.80 -9.18 -5.50
CA ASP A 182 8.97 -8.22 -6.59
C ASP A 182 8.55 -8.82 -7.94
N ALA A 183 8.89 -10.09 -8.20
CA ALA A 183 8.41 -10.77 -9.40
C ALA A 183 6.89 -10.99 -9.37
N MET A 184 6.30 -11.37 -8.23
CA MET A 184 4.84 -11.49 -8.11
C MET A 184 4.10 -10.16 -8.31
N ALA A 185 4.76 -9.03 -8.01
CA ALA A 185 4.17 -7.71 -8.13
C ALA A 185 4.32 -7.11 -9.55
N ALA A 186 5.36 -7.53 -10.29
CA ALA A 186 5.73 -6.98 -11.59
C ALA A 186 5.31 -7.87 -12.78
N ASP A 187 5.12 -9.17 -12.56
CA ASP A 187 4.80 -10.13 -13.61
C ASP A 187 3.35 -10.61 -13.47
N GLU A 188 2.48 -10.11 -14.35
CA GLU A 188 1.05 -10.43 -14.37
C GLU A 188 0.78 -11.91 -14.74
N GLU A 189 1.71 -12.59 -15.41
CA GLU A 189 1.56 -14.01 -15.77
C GLU A 189 1.89 -14.95 -14.59
N LEU A 190 2.61 -14.44 -13.58
CA LEU A 190 2.98 -15.19 -12.39
C LEU A 190 1.79 -15.24 -11.41
N THR A 191 0.82 -16.09 -11.70
CA THR A 191 -0.47 -16.15 -10.98
C THR A 191 -0.58 -17.35 -10.03
N ARG A 192 0.28 -18.35 -10.16
CA ARG A 192 0.20 -19.63 -9.44
C ARG A 192 1.47 -19.93 -8.63
N VAL A 193 1.30 -20.71 -7.57
CA VAL A 193 2.40 -21.06 -6.66
C VAL A 193 3.43 -21.99 -7.33
N ASP A 194 3.00 -22.89 -8.21
CA ASP A 194 3.90 -23.80 -8.94
C ASP A 194 4.84 -23.03 -9.88
N GLN A 195 4.33 -22.05 -10.62
CA GLN A 195 5.15 -21.15 -11.45
C GLN A 195 6.23 -20.45 -10.63
N VAL A 196 5.90 -20.00 -9.41
CA VAL A 196 6.86 -19.36 -8.50
C VAL A 196 7.93 -20.36 -8.06
N THR A 197 7.53 -21.56 -7.65
CA THR A 197 8.47 -22.59 -7.19
C THR A 197 9.44 -23.02 -8.29
N GLU A 198 8.95 -23.15 -9.52
CA GLU A 198 9.75 -23.47 -10.69
C GLU A 198 10.74 -22.35 -11.02
N ARG A 199 10.25 -21.11 -11.15
CA ARG A 199 11.07 -19.94 -11.52
C ARG A 199 12.21 -19.68 -10.55
N PHE A 200 11.97 -19.85 -9.25
CA PHE A 200 12.94 -19.55 -8.20
C PHE A 200 13.67 -20.79 -7.67
N ALA A 201 13.42 -21.97 -8.25
CA ALA A 201 14.02 -23.24 -7.85
C ALA A 201 13.88 -23.52 -6.33
N VAL A 202 12.69 -23.26 -5.77
CA VAL A 202 12.39 -23.49 -4.36
C VAL A 202 11.24 -24.48 -4.21
N SER A 203 11.30 -25.35 -3.20
CA SER A 203 10.16 -26.21 -2.90
C SER A 203 8.99 -25.41 -2.33
N THR A 204 7.76 -25.88 -2.58
CA THR A 204 6.53 -25.28 -2.01
C THR A 204 6.60 -25.13 -0.50
N ARG A 205 7.16 -26.12 0.20
CA ARG A 205 7.33 -26.10 1.66
C ARG A 205 8.27 -24.97 2.11
N THR A 206 9.38 -24.78 1.40
CA THR A 206 10.32 -23.68 1.70
C THR A 206 9.68 -22.33 1.43
N LEU A 207 9.01 -22.17 0.29
CA LEU A 207 8.30 -20.96 -0.06
C LEU A 207 7.25 -20.58 1.00
N GLN A 208 6.40 -21.52 1.40
CA GLN A 208 5.38 -21.30 2.43
C GLN A 208 5.98 -20.92 3.78
N ARG A 209 7.07 -21.59 4.20
CA ARG A 209 7.77 -21.28 5.45
C ARG A 209 8.35 -19.87 5.43
N LEU A 210 9.04 -19.49 4.35
CA LEU A 210 9.62 -18.16 4.20
C LEU A 210 8.54 -17.08 4.18
N PHE A 211 7.47 -17.27 3.40
CA PHE A 211 6.37 -16.32 3.31
C PHE A 211 5.65 -16.14 4.65
N ARG A 212 5.40 -17.23 5.40
CA ARG A 212 4.84 -17.12 6.75
C ARG A 212 5.75 -16.31 7.68
N ARG A 213 7.06 -16.58 7.67
CA ARG A 213 8.02 -15.92 8.56
C ARG A 213 8.23 -14.44 8.25
N TYR A 214 8.37 -14.08 6.97
CA TYR A 214 8.78 -12.74 6.54
C TYR A 214 7.61 -11.86 6.12
N ILE A 215 6.51 -12.44 5.63
CA ILE A 215 5.33 -11.68 5.18
C ILE A 215 4.18 -11.79 6.18
N GLY A 216 4.07 -12.93 6.87
CA GLY A 216 2.93 -13.25 7.73
C GLY A 216 1.74 -13.86 6.98
N ALA A 217 1.86 -14.05 5.66
CA ALA A 217 0.83 -14.65 4.81
C ALA A 217 1.45 -15.59 3.79
N GLY A 218 0.68 -16.58 3.31
CA GLY A 218 1.18 -17.58 2.35
C GLY A 218 1.29 -17.07 0.91
N PRO A 219 2.07 -17.73 0.04
CA PRO A 219 2.34 -17.29 -1.33
C PRO A 219 1.08 -17.16 -2.20
N LYS A 220 0.12 -18.09 -2.05
CA LYS A 220 -1.18 -18.00 -2.75
C LYS A 220 -1.96 -16.74 -2.38
N TRP A 221 -1.91 -16.33 -1.11
CA TRP A 221 -2.59 -15.12 -0.66
C TRP A 221 -1.90 -13.87 -1.22
N VAL A 222 -0.56 -13.84 -1.25
CA VAL A 222 0.19 -12.72 -1.82
C VAL A 222 -0.11 -12.53 -3.31
N LEU A 223 -0.08 -13.62 -4.08
CA LEU A 223 -0.47 -13.63 -5.50
C LEU A 223 -1.88 -13.09 -5.72
N ARG A 224 -2.83 -13.55 -4.91
CA ARG A 224 -4.22 -13.08 -4.94
C ARG A 224 -4.32 -11.59 -4.59
N ARG A 225 -3.53 -11.13 -3.61
CA ARG A 225 -3.54 -9.74 -3.14
C ARG A 225 -3.07 -8.78 -4.24
N TYR A 226 -1.99 -9.11 -4.95
CA TYR A 226 -1.54 -8.30 -6.08
C TYR A 226 -2.58 -8.24 -7.19
N ARG A 227 -3.14 -9.39 -7.61
CA ARG A 227 -4.23 -9.45 -8.59
C ARG A 227 -5.44 -8.59 -8.23
N LEU A 228 -5.84 -8.57 -6.96
CA LEU A 228 -6.92 -7.71 -6.48
C LEU A 228 -6.55 -6.23 -6.49
N GLN A 229 -5.31 -5.88 -6.18
CA GLN A 229 -4.82 -4.51 -6.27
C GLN A 229 -4.79 -4.03 -7.72
N ASP A 230 -4.33 -4.87 -8.65
CA ASP A 230 -4.34 -4.59 -10.09
C ASP A 230 -5.76 -4.41 -10.61
N ALA A 231 -6.67 -5.32 -10.22
CA ALA A 231 -8.09 -5.21 -10.56
C ALA A 231 -8.71 -3.91 -10.07
N ALA A 232 -8.49 -3.56 -8.80
CA ALA A 232 -9.03 -2.34 -8.22
C ALA A 232 -8.47 -1.10 -8.91
N ASP A 233 -7.17 -1.08 -9.22
CA ASP A 233 -6.54 0.04 -9.93
C ASP A 233 -7.12 0.19 -11.35
N LEU A 234 -7.19 -0.89 -12.13
CA LEU A 234 -7.76 -0.88 -13.49
C LEU A 234 -9.23 -0.42 -13.51
N LEU A 235 -10.04 -0.92 -12.56
CA LEU A 235 -11.45 -0.54 -12.43
C LEU A 235 -11.61 0.92 -12.01
N ALA A 236 -10.78 1.41 -11.07
CA ALA A 236 -10.78 2.81 -10.67
C ALA A 236 -10.42 3.73 -11.84
N HIS A 237 -9.58 3.25 -12.76
CA HIS A 237 -9.22 3.98 -13.97
C HIS A 237 -10.27 3.91 -15.08
N GLY A 238 -11.26 3.02 -14.96
CA GLY A 238 -12.41 2.92 -15.86
C GLY A 238 -12.39 1.75 -16.83
N ARG A 239 -11.55 0.73 -16.58
CA ARG A 239 -11.54 -0.51 -17.37
C ARG A 239 -12.79 -1.36 -17.04
N ILE A 240 -13.91 -1.05 -17.70
CA ILE A 240 -15.22 -1.66 -17.42
C ILE A 240 -15.87 -2.38 -18.62
N GLU A 241 -15.26 -2.29 -19.81
CA GLU A 241 -15.89 -2.70 -21.08
C GLU A 241 -16.10 -4.21 -21.20
N ASP A 242 -15.17 -5.01 -20.65
CA ASP A 242 -15.28 -6.47 -20.64
C ASP A 242 -14.68 -7.05 -19.35
N LEU A 243 -15.55 -7.32 -18.37
CA LEU A 243 -15.14 -7.92 -17.10
C LEU A 243 -14.73 -9.39 -17.22
N ALA A 244 -15.16 -10.09 -18.27
CA ALA A 244 -14.75 -11.47 -18.50
C ALA A 244 -13.32 -11.52 -19.05
N ALA A 245 -13.00 -10.65 -20.01
CA ALA A 245 -11.63 -10.47 -20.49
C ALA A 245 -10.69 -9.99 -19.38
N LEU A 246 -11.09 -8.96 -18.61
CA LEU A 246 -10.31 -8.48 -17.47
C LEU A 246 -10.06 -9.59 -16.43
N SER A 247 -11.08 -10.41 -16.14
CA SER A 247 -10.96 -11.55 -15.25
C SER A 247 -9.92 -12.56 -15.75
N ALA A 248 -9.92 -12.86 -17.06
CA ALA A 248 -8.95 -13.77 -17.67
C ALA A 248 -7.52 -13.19 -17.67
N GLU A 249 -7.37 -11.90 -18.00
CA GLU A 249 -6.11 -11.16 -17.95
C GLU A 249 -5.49 -11.22 -16.54
N LEU A 250 -6.31 -11.03 -15.50
CA LEU A 250 -5.88 -11.11 -14.09
C LEU A 250 -5.71 -12.56 -13.58
N GLY A 251 -5.82 -13.57 -14.44
CA GLY A 251 -5.61 -14.98 -14.08
C GLY A 251 -6.71 -15.61 -13.21
N TYR A 252 -7.94 -15.09 -13.27
CA TYR A 252 -9.10 -15.75 -12.68
C TYR A 252 -9.70 -16.75 -13.68
N TYR A 253 -10.25 -17.84 -13.14
CA TYR A 253 -10.88 -18.90 -13.93
C TYR A 253 -12.08 -18.41 -14.76
N ASP A 254 -12.92 -17.58 -14.15
CA ASP A 254 -14.07 -16.95 -14.80
C ASP A 254 -14.48 -15.65 -14.07
N GLN A 255 -15.34 -14.85 -14.72
CA GLN A 255 -15.85 -13.59 -14.17
C GLN A 255 -16.61 -13.77 -12.84
N ALA A 256 -17.29 -14.90 -12.64
CA ALA A 256 -18.05 -15.16 -11.41
C ALA A 256 -17.11 -15.43 -10.23
N HIS A 257 -15.99 -16.09 -10.45
CA HIS A 257 -14.91 -16.26 -9.50
C HIS A 257 -14.28 -14.91 -9.15
N PHE A 258 -13.90 -14.12 -10.16
CA PHE A 258 -13.40 -12.76 -9.96
C PHE A 258 -14.37 -11.89 -9.14
N THR A 259 -15.64 -11.83 -9.53
CA THR A 259 -16.66 -11.02 -8.86
C THR A 259 -16.84 -11.42 -7.40
N ARG A 260 -16.90 -12.73 -7.10
CA ARG A 260 -17.01 -13.23 -5.73
C ARG A 260 -15.79 -12.86 -4.89
N GLU A 261 -14.59 -13.08 -5.40
CA GLU A 261 -13.36 -12.77 -4.67
C GLU A 261 -13.19 -11.26 -4.46
N PHE A 262 -13.45 -10.45 -5.48
CA PHE A 262 -13.39 -8.99 -5.40
C PHE A 262 -14.41 -8.45 -4.38
N THR A 263 -15.66 -8.91 -4.45
CA THR A 263 -16.72 -8.48 -3.52
C THR A 263 -16.41 -8.89 -2.09
N ALA A 264 -15.88 -10.11 -1.87
CA ALA A 264 -15.53 -10.58 -0.53
C ALA A 264 -14.44 -9.72 0.13
N GLU A 265 -13.47 -9.23 -0.65
CA GLU A 265 -12.33 -8.46 -0.11
C GLU A 265 -12.62 -6.96 -0.05
N ILE A 266 -13.23 -6.39 -1.10
CA ILE A 266 -13.44 -4.95 -1.23
C ILE A 266 -14.81 -4.53 -0.65
N GLY A 267 -15.77 -5.45 -0.54
CA GLY A 267 -17.10 -5.22 0.03
C GLY A 267 -18.14 -4.70 -0.96
N MET A 268 -17.80 -4.62 -2.25
CA MET A 268 -18.73 -4.24 -3.32
C MET A 268 -18.35 -4.89 -4.64
N ALA A 269 -19.32 -4.98 -5.56
CA ALA A 269 -19.11 -5.59 -6.87
C ALA A 269 -18.14 -4.73 -7.74
N PRO A 270 -17.36 -5.36 -8.64
CA PRO A 270 -16.38 -4.68 -9.50
C PRO A 270 -16.94 -3.47 -10.26
N LEU A 271 -18.11 -3.62 -10.89
CA LEU A 271 -18.71 -2.56 -11.69
C LEU A 271 -19.19 -1.38 -10.84
N GLU A 272 -19.74 -1.66 -9.65
CA GLU A 272 -20.16 -0.62 -8.72
C GLU A 272 -18.95 0.14 -8.16
N TYR A 273 -17.86 -0.57 -7.85
CA TYR A 273 -16.60 0.05 -7.47
C TYR A 273 -16.04 0.99 -8.55
N ALA A 274 -16.07 0.55 -9.81
CA ALA A 274 -15.62 1.36 -10.95
C ALA A 274 -16.46 2.64 -11.11
N LYS A 275 -17.80 2.52 -11.11
CA LYS A 275 -18.72 3.66 -11.22
C LYS A 275 -18.47 4.70 -10.12
N GLN A 276 -18.34 4.25 -8.87
CA GLN A 276 -18.09 5.16 -7.74
C GLN A 276 -16.74 5.88 -7.89
N SER A 277 -15.70 5.15 -8.28
CA SER A 277 -14.36 5.72 -8.47
C SER A 277 -14.32 6.74 -9.61
N ILE A 278 -14.96 6.45 -10.76
CA ILE A 278 -15.08 7.38 -11.88
C ILE A 278 -15.84 8.65 -11.47
N ARG A 279 -16.94 8.51 -10.73
CA ARG A 279 -17.74 9.65 -10.26
C ARG A 279 -16.92 10.56 -9.34
N SER A 280 -16.27 10.00 -8.32
CA SER A 280 -15.44 10.77 -7.39
C SER A 280 -14.29 11.49 -8.10
N ARG A 281 -13.66 10.83 -9.09
CA ARG A 281 -12.62 11.43 -9.94
C ARG A 281 -13.13 12.63 -10.72
N ASN A 282 -14.25 12.49 -11.42
CA ASN A 282 -14.82 13.58 -12.22
C ASN A 282 -15.18 14.80 -11.37
N GLU A 283 -15.75 14.58 -10.20
CA GLU A 283 -16.08 15.65 -9.26
C GLU A 283 -14.83 16.34 -8.66
N VAL A 284 -13.74 15.60 -8.42
CA VAL A 284 -12.45 16.19 -8.00
C VAL A 284 -11.86 17.04 -9.13
N THR A 285 -11.85 16.53 -10.36
CA THR A 285 -11.38 17.27 -11.54
C THR A 285 -12.20 18.54 -11.77
N ALA A 286 -13.53 18.49 -11.64
CA ALA A 286 -14.41 19.65 -11.79
C ALA A 286 -14.16 20.73 -10.72
N LYS A 287 -13.80 20.35 -9.48
CA LYS A 287 -13.41 21.29 -8.42
C LYS A 287 -12.03 21.92 -8.64
N LEU A 288 -11.10 21.19 -9.26
CA LEU A 288 -9.75 21.68 -9.58
C LEU A 288 -9.71 22.55 -10.85
N LEU A 289 -10.69 22.39 -11.75
CA LEU A 289 -10.85 23.18 -12.98
C LEU A 289 -12.26 23.81 -13.05
N PRO A 290 -12.58 24.79 -12.20
CA PRO A 290 -13.86 25.49 -12.29
C PRO A 290 -13.88 26.36 -13.55
N GLY A 291 -14.43 25.86 -14.66
CA GLY A 291 -14.63 26.64 -15.88
C GLY A 291 -14.54 25.92 -17.23
N ALA A 292 -14.25 24.61 -17.28
CA ALA A 292 -14.23 23.86 -18.54
C ALA A 292 -15.63 23.35 -18.94
N GLU A 293 -16.65 24.22 -18.96
CA GLU A 293 -17.92 23.93 -19.63
C GLU A 293 -18.15 24.92 -20.79
N ARG A 294 -18.24 24.32 -22.00
CA ARG A 294 -18.81 24.83 -23.26
C ARG A 294 -18.09 26.01 -23.93
N ILE A 295 -17.24 25.69 -24.91
CA ILE A 295 -17.12 26.57 -26.09
C ILE A 295 -18.44 26.45 -26.86
N PRO A 296 -19.22 27.55 -27.05
CA PRO A 296 -20.43 27.52 -27.86
C PRO A 296 -20.10 27.20 -29.33
N GLU A 297 -20.96 26.42 -30.00
CA GLU A 297 -20.93 26.07 -31.43
C GLU A 297 -21.14 27.29 -32.39
N GLN A 298 -20.66 28.49 -32.03
CA GLN A 298 -20.84 29.71 -32.84
C GLN A 298 -19.57 30.23 -33.50
N PHE A 299 -18.49 29.45 -33.56
CA PHE A 299 -17.35 29.74 -34.41
C PHE A 299 -16.95 28.51 -35.23
N ARG A 300 -17.66 28.30 -36.34
CA ARG A 300 -17.23 27.46 -37.45
C ARG A 300 -17.36 28.24 -38.74
#